data_AF-A0A537PBG5-F1
#
_entry.id   AF-A0A537PBG5-F1
#
_cell.length_a   1.000
_cell.length_b   1.000
_cell.length_c   1.000
_cell.angle_alpha   90.00
_cell.angle_beta   90.00
_cell.angle_gamma   90.00
#
_symmetry.space_group_name_H-M   'P 1'
#
loop_
_entity.id
_entity.type
_entity.pdbx_description
1 polymer ?
#
loop_
_entity_poly.entity_id
_entity_poly.type
_entity_poly.pdbx_seq_one_letter_code
_entity_poly.pdbx_strand_id
1 'polypeptide(L)' 'MTAEEIMARLIYRDGLMLVIDKPAGLPVHKGPKGGESLEDYFGALRFGLPRPPALAHRLDRDTSGCLVLGRHRKALAAL' A
#
# COMPACT_ATOMS: atom_id res chain seq x y z
N MET A 1 -9.86 2.64 8.31
CA MET A 1 -9.82 1.26 7.75
C MET A 1 -9.27 0.26 8.78
N THR A 2 -9.52 -1.05 8.68
CA THR A 2 -8.93 -2.12 9.53
C THR A 2 -7.87 -2.96 8.80
N ALA A 3 -7.20 -3.86 9.51
CA ALA A 3 -6.25 -4.80 8.91
C ALA A 3 -6.94 -5.77 7.93
N GLU A 4 -8.12 -6.27 8.29
CA GLU A 4 -8.93 -7.15 7.45
C GLU A 4 -9.37 -6.44 6.17
N GLU A 5 -9.79 -5.18 6.28
CA GLU A 5 -10.23 -4.37 5.14
C GLU A 5 -9.10 -4.13 4.13
N ILE A 6 -7.87 -3.81 4.56
CA ILE A 6 -6.76 -3.64 3.62
C ILE A 6 -6.31 -4.96 3.01
N MET A 7 -6.35 -6.07 3.76
CA MET A 7 -6.01 -7.39 3.23
C MET A 7 -7.03 -7.84 2.18
N ALA A 8 -8.32 -7.55 2.38
CA ALA A 8 -9.38 -7.85 1.41
C ALA A 8 -9.24 -7.06 0.09
N ARG A 9 -8.51 -5.94 0.10
CA ARG A 9 -8.20 -5.12 -1.09
C ARG A 9 -7.00 -5.63 -1.90
N LEU A 10 -6.34 -6.72 -1.48
CA LEU A 10 -5.22 -7.29 -2.21
C LEU A 10 -5.67 -7.95 -3.52
N ILE A 11 -5.24 -7.40 -4.64
CA ILE A 11 -5.52 -7.92 -5.99
C ILE A 11 -4.48 -8.97 -6.38
N TYR A 12 -3.21 -8.72 -6.07
CA TYR A 12 -2.09 -9.57 -6.46
C TYR A 12 -0.97 -9.58 -5.42
N ARG A 13 -0.30 -10.73 -5.28
CA ARG A 13 0.88 -10.91 -4.41
C ARG A 13 1.82 -11.95 -4.99
N ASP A 14 3.09 -11.56 -5.11
CA ASP A 14 4.20 -12.48 -5.34
C ASP A 14 5.38 -12.17 -4.41
N GLY A 15 6.57 -12.71 -4.69
CA GLY A 15 7.77 -12.49 -3.89
C GLY A 15 8.30 -11.04 -3.92
N LEU A 16 7.99 -10.28 -4.96
CA LEU A 16 8.55 -8.95 -5.23
C LEU A 16 7.56 -7.83 -4.90
N MET A 17 6.30 -7.97 -5.29
CA MET A 17 5.32 -6.90 -5.22
C MET A 17 3.96 -7.34 -4.68
N LEU A 18 3.19 -6.33 -4.27
CA LEU A 18 1.77 -6.42 -4.01
C LEU A 18 1.06 -5.43 -4.94
N VAL A 19 -0.15 -5.78 -5.36
CA VAL A 19 -1.06 -4.82 -5.97
C VAL A 19 -2.33 -4.80 -5.14
N ILE A 20 -2.73 -3.61 -4.69
CA ILE A 20 -3.98 -3.41 -3.94
C ILE A 20 -4.94 -2.52 -4.72
N ASP A 21 -6.24 -2.72 -4.52
CA ASP A 21 -7.27 -1.76 -4.91
C ASP A 21 -7.28 -0.60 -3.91
N LYS A 22 -6.69 0.55 -4.27
CA LYS A 22 -6.75 1.74 -3.44
C LYS A 22 -8.17 2.35 -3.51
N PRO A 23 -8.83 2.61 -2.36
CA PRO A 23 -10.08 3.37 -2.36
C PRO A 23 -9.84 4.84 -2.68
N ALA A 24 -10.78 5.48 -3.37
CA ALA A 24 -10.86 6.93 -3.45
C ALA A 24 -11.17 7.53 -2.05
N GLY A 25 -10.73 8.75 -1.79
CA GLY A 25 -10.95 9.48 -0.54
C GLY A 25 -9.87 9.27 0.53
N LEU A 26 -9.02 8.24 0.40
CA LEU A 26 -7.93 7.97 1.34
C LEU A 26 -6.57 8.33 0.71
N PRO A 27 -5.80 9.27 1.29
CA PRO A 27 -4.50 9.61 0.74
C PRO A 27 -3.50 8.47 0.98
N VAL A 28 -2.53 8.34 0.07
CA VAL A 28 -1.46 7.34 0.20
C VAL A 28 -0.56 7.63 1.41
N HIS A 29 -0.12 8.89 1.54
CA HIS A 29 0.72 9.38 2.64
C HIS A 29 -0.02 10.41 3.49
N LYS A 30 0.44 10.62 4.72
CA LYS A 30 -0.03 11.75 5.56
C LYS A 30 0.32 13.08 4.91
N GLY A 31 -0.69 13.93 4.75
CA GLY A 31 -0.49 15.31 4.30
C GLY A 31 0.03 16.21 5.43
N PRO A 32 0.28 17.50 5.15
CA PRO A 32 0.77 18.46 6.16
C PRO A 32 -0.16 18.62 7.36
N LYS A 33 -1.46 18.41 7.17
CA LYS A 33 -2.48 18.46 8.22
C LYS A 33 -2.60 17.14 9.02
N GLY A 34 -1.74 16.16 8.73
CA GLY A 34 -1.84 14.81 9.28
C GLY A 34 -3.07 14.06 8.74
N GLY A 35 -3.65 13.23 9.60
CA GLY A 35 -4.81 12.39 9.29
C GLY A 35 -4.46 10.94 8.97
N GLU A 36 -5.49 10.16 8.69
CA GLU A 36 -5.40 8.76 8.27
C GLU A 36 -4.87 8.67 6.84
N SER A 37 -4.01 7.68 6.59
CA SER A 37 -3.43 7.40 5.27
C SER A 37 -3.31 5.91 5.03
N LEU A 38 -3.13 5.52 3.78
CA LEU A 38 -3.02 4.12 3.41
C LEU A 38 -1.78 3.44 4.04
N GLU A 39 -0.69 4.19 4.21
CA GLU A 39 0.53 3.71 4.87
C GLU A 39 0.34 3.26 6.31
N ASP A 40 -0.65 3.82 7.03
CA ASP A 40 -0.97 3.42 8.40
C ASP A 40 -1.36 1.94 8.49
N TYR A 41 -1.76 1.33 7.36
CA TYR A 41 -2.23 -0.05 7.27
C TYR A 41 -1.23 -1.02 6.64
N PHE A 42 -0.10 -0.55 6.13
CA PHE A 42 0.88 -1.42 5.47
C PHE A 42 1.50 -2.46 6.41
N GLY A 43 1.39 -2.26 7.72
CA GLY A 43 1.73 -3.27 8.72
C GLY A 43 1.02 -4.62 8.50
N ALA A 44 -0.24 -4.60 8.06
CA ALA A 44 -1.02 -5.81 7.77
C ALA A 44 -0.56 -6.52 6.48
N LEU A 45 0.17 -5.83 5.60
CA LEU A 45 0.62 -6.33 4.30
C LEU A 45 2.03 -6.91 4.31
N ARG A 46 2.58 -7.24 5.48
CA ARG A 46 3.96 -7.79 5.61
C ARG A 46 4.11 -9.19 5.02
N PHE A 47 3.10 -10.04 5.19
CA PHE A 47 3.11 -11.43 4.74
C PHE A 47 4.42 -12.17 5.08
N GLY A 48 4.82 -12.11 6.35
CA GLY A 48 6.02 -12.79 6.87
C GLY A 48 7.33 -12.01 6.70
N LEU A 49 7.33 -10.83 6.06
CA LEU A 49 8.54 -10.00 5.94
C LEU A 49 8.73 -9.09 7.17
N PRO A 50 10.00 -8.78 7.53
CA PRO A 50 10.30 -7.97 8.71
C PRO A 50 9.85 -6.51 8.59
N ARG A 51 9.72 -6.01 7.35
CA ARG A 51 9.28 -4.64 7.06
C ARG A 51 7.98 -4.64 6.28
N PRO A 52 7.11 -3.63 6.48
CA PRO A 52 5.98 -3.41 5.59
C PRO A 52 6.46 -3.15 4.15
N PRO A 53 5.61 -3.42 3.15
CA PRO A 53 5.88 -3.03 1.78
C PRO A 53 5.93 -1.50 1.66
N ALA A 54 6.52 -1.00 0.57
CA ALA A 54 6.67 0.42 0.28
C ALA A 54 6.12 0.75 -1.10
N LEU A 55 5.71 2.01 -1.31
CA LEU A 55 5.04 2.45 -2.52
C LEU A 55 5.99 2.51 -3.72
N ALA A 56 5.62 1.87 -4.83
CA ALA A 56 6.30 2.04 -6.12
C ALA A 56 5.85 3.34 -6.83
N HIS A 57 4.57 3.67 -6.69
CA HIS A 57 4.01 4.93 -7.18
C HIS A 57 2.90 5.38 -6.23
N ARG A 58 2.31 6.54 -6.52
CA ARG A 58 1.17 7.09 -5.77
C ARG A 58 -0.03 7.32 -6.67
N LEU A 59 -1.20 7.35 -6.04
CA LEU A 59 -2.45 7.86 -6.62
C LEU A 59 -2.92 9.04 -5.75
N ASP A 60 -3.60 10.00 -6.36
CA ASP A 60 -4.19 11.11 -5.62
C ASP A 60 -5.25 10.62 -4.63
N ARG A 61 -5.56 11.45 -3.62
CA ARG A 61 -6.51 11.09 -2.56
C ARG A 61 -7.81 10.56 -3.15
N ASP A 62 -8.37 11.29 -4.10
CA ASP A 62 -9.70 11.02 -4.66
C ASP A 62 -9.64 10.11 -5.90
N THR A 63 -8.47 9.58 -6.25
CA THR A 63 -8.29 8.55 -7.30
C THR A 63 -8.34 7.16 -6.69
N SER A 64 -9.12 6.25 -7.27
CA SER A 64 -9.13 4.82 -6.94
C SER A 64 -8.34 4.00 -7.95
N GLY A 65 -8.09 2.73 -7.63
CA GLY A 65 -7.56 1.74 -8.56
C GLY A 65 -6.25 1.10 -8.10
N CYS A 66 -5.58 0.44 -9.04
CA CYS A 66 -4.39 -0.37 -8.76
C CYS A 66 -3.25 0.48 -8.22
N LEU A 67 -2.76 0.10 -7.04
CA LEU A 67 -1.58 0.67 -6.41
C LEU A 67 -0.54 -0.43 -6.18
N VAL A 68 0.65 -0.26 -6.77
CA VAL A 68 1.75 -1.20 -6.65
C VAL A 68 2.62 -0.88 -5.45
N LEU A 69 2.92 -1.90 -4.65
CA LEU A 69 3.82 -1.84 -3.51
C LEU A 69 4.98 -2.82 -3.68
N GLY A 70 6.23 -2.38 -3.49
CA GLY A 70 7.39 -3.25 -3.41
C GLY A 70 7.51 -3.88 -2.03
N ARG A 71 7.67 -5.22 -1.96
CA ARG A 71 7.75 -5.97 -0.69
C ARG A 71 9.08 -5.80 0.03
N HIS A 72 10.14 -5.43 -0.69
CA HIS A 72 11.46 -5.16 -0.13
C HIS A 72 12.25 -4.21 -1.03
N ARG A 73 13.33 -3.61 -0.49
CA ARG A 73 14.14 -2.59 -1.17
C ARG A 73 14.60 -2.99 -2.58
N LYS A 74 15.04 -4.24 -2.77
CA LYS A 74 15.47 -4.73 -4.11
C LYS A 74 14.33 -4.80 -5.13
N ALA A 75 13.12 -5.15 -4.70
CA ALA A 75 11.96 -5.21 -5.59
C ALA A 75 11.51 -3.80 -5.95
N LEU A 76 11.46 -2.91 -4.94
CA LEU A 76 11.11 -1.51 -5.17
C LEU A 76 12.06 -0.81 -6.15
N ALA A 77 13.35 -1.13 -6.13
CA ALA A 77 14.32 -0.56 -7.08
C ALA A 77 14.13 -1.05 -8.53
N ALA A 78 13.32 -2.08 -8.74
CA ALA A 78 13.03 -2.66 -10.05
C ALA A 78 11.61 -2.33 -10.56
N LEU A 79 10.84 -1.55 -9.78
CA LEU A 79 9.49 -1.09 -10.07
C LEU A 79 9.51 0.41 -10.38
#